data_AF-A0A925KJ02-F1
#
_entry.id   AF-A0A925KJ02-F1
#
_cell.length_a   1.000
_cell.length_b   1.000
_cell.length_c   1.000
_cell.angle_alpha   90.00
_cell.angle_beta   90.00
_cell.angle_gamma   90.00
#
_symmetry.space_group_name_H-M   'P 1'
#
loop_
_entity.id
_entity.type
_entity.pdbx_description
1 polymer ?
#
loop_
_entity_poly.entity_id
_entity_poly.type
_entity_poly.pdbx_seq_one_letter_code
_entity_poly.pdbx_strand_id
1 'polypeptide(L)'
;TRYKRDADQYDVMVQTTTSGRTTPEDIEKLFVRGRNDTMVPLSSLVKVREAVSPRELNHFNQRRSVSITANLAPGYSLGEALTFMDQAAARVMPAGYASELNGVSREFKSSSGALALVFVQALLCIYRVLAAQFESFIDPFVILLAVPLSMVGALLALQLAGGTLNVFSQIGLITLVGLISKHGILIVEFSNQLRQQGKSVIDAVQEAASLRLRPILMTTGAMVLGALPLALATGAGAESRQQIGWVIVGGMSLGTLLTIFVVPTIYTLFARKAVPGEIKTPALAEAGAD
;
A
#
# COMPACT_ATOMS: atom_id res chain seq x y z
N THR A 1 -31.72 -10.50 42.47
CA THR A 1 -32.51 -9.38 43.05
C THR A 1 -31.64 -8.15 43.06
N ARG A 2 -32.16 -6.93 42.86
CA ARG A 2 -31.33 -5.71 42.84
C ARG A 2 -31.46 -4.95 44.16
N TYR A 3 -30.34 -4.49 44.70
CA TYR A 3 -30.26 -3.67 45.90
C TYR A 3 -29.70 -2.30 45.52
N LYS A 4 -30.38 -1.22 45.93
CA LYS A 4 -29.93 0.14 45.66
C LYS A 4 -29.22 0.68 46.89
N ARG A 5 -28.03 1.24 46.68
CA ARG A 5 -27.28 1.98 47.71
C ARG A 5 -26.79 3.28 47.11
N ASP A 6 -27.17 4.39 47.74
CA ASP A 6 -26.95 5.75 47.22
C ASP A 6 -27.53 5.95 45.81
N ALA A 7 -26.68 6.28 44.82
CA ALA A 7 -27.08 6.46 43.43
C ALA A 7 -26.96 5.18 42.59
N ASP A 8 -26.30 4.14 43.09
CA ASP A 8 -25.96 2.94 42.32
C ASP A 8 -26.86 1.74 42.64
N GLN A 9 -27.07 0.90 41.63
CA GLN A 9 -27.78 -0.37 41.76
C GLN A 9 -26.80 -1.54 41.68
N TYR A 10 -26.90 -2.46 42.64
CA TYR A 10 -26.09 -3.65 42.74
C TYR A 10 -26.95 -4.89 42.52
N ASP A 11 -26.42 -5.85 41.77
CA ASP A 11 -27.03 -7.18 41.66
C ASP A 11 -26.67 -8.02 42.89
N VAL A 12 -27.70 -8.50 43.59
CA VAL A 12 -27.57 -9.46 44.69
C VAL A 12 -27.63 -10.87 44.10
N MET A 13 -26.49 -11.56 44.15
CA MET A 13 -26.32 -12.94 43.73
C MET A 13 -26.12 -13.84 44.95
N VAL A 14 -26.97 -14.85 45.10
CA VAL A 14 -26.79 -15.89 46.13
C VAL A 14 -26.07 -17.06 45.50
N GLN A 15 -24.96 -17.47 46.11
CA GLN A 15 -24.14 -18.59 45.67
C GLN A 15 -23.71 -19.40 46.89
N THR A 16 -23.47 -20.71 46.69
CA THR A 16 -22.84 -21.55 47.71
C THR A 16 -21.42 -21.08 48.01
N THR A 17 -20.89 -21.43 49.18
CA THR A 17 -19.51 -21.14 49.54
C THR A 17 -18.54 -21.79 48.56
N THR A 18 -17.37 -21.17 48.36
CA THR A 18 -16.39 -21.62 47.36
C THR A 18 -15.99 -23.09 47.54
N SER A 19 -15.94 -23.59 48.78
CA SER A 19 -15.60 -24.99 49.10
C SER A 19 -16.66 -26.02 48.69
N GLY A 20 -17.88 -25.60 48.36
CA GLY A 20 -18.99 -26.49 47.98
C GLY A 20 -19.38 -26.40 46.51
N ARG A 21 -18.46 -26.01 45.62
CA ARG A 21 -18.71 -25.88 44.17
C ARG A 21 -17.49 -26.14 43.29
N THR A 22 -16.49 -26.83 43.80
CA THR A 22 -15.24 -27.08 43.06
C THR A 22 -15.28 -28.39 42.28
N THR A 23 -16.11 -29.33 42.70
CA THR A 23 -16.16 -30.68 42.15
C THR A 23 -17.58 -31.08 41.76
N PRO A 24 -17.77 -31.93 40.74
CA PRO A 24 -19.10 -32.43 40.35
C PRO A 24 -19.86 -33.10 41.51
N GLU A 25 -19.15 -33.75 42.44
CA GLU A 25 -19.70 -34.42 43.62
C GLU A 25 -20.35 -33.43 44.61
N ASP A 26 -20.00 -32.15 44.55
CA ASP A 26 -20.63 -31.13 45.40
C ASP A 26 -22.11 -30.91 45.05
N ILE A 27 -22.53 -31.25 43.83
CA ILE A 27 -23.95 -31.20 43.41
C ILE A 27 -24.78 -32.20 44.23
N GLU A 28 -24.20 -33.33 44.66
CA GLU A 28 -24.89 -34.35 45.43
C GLU A 28 -25.23 -33.91 46.86
N LYS A 29 -24.49 -32.92 47.38
CA LYS A 29 -24.66 -32.36 48.73
C LYS A 29 -25.77 -31.30 48.79
N LEU A 30 -26.35 -30.93 47.64
CA LEU A 30 -27.43 -29.97 47.56
C LEU A 30 -28.78 -30.66 47.81
N PHE A 31 -29.59 -30.07 48.68
CA PHE A 31 -30.93 -30.55 48.98
C PHE A 31 -31.97 -29.55 48.51
N VAL A 32 -33.05 -30.07 47.91
CA VAL A 32 -34.20 -29.27 47.50
C VAL A 32 -35.39 -29.69 48.36
N ARG A 33 -36.15 -28.70 48.82
CA ARG A 33 -37.34 -28.93 49.63
C ARG A 33 -38.50 -29.39 48.77
N GLY A 34 -38.99 -30.59 49.02
CA GLY A 34 -40.18 -31.19 48.41
C GLY A 34 -41.47 -30.81 49.11
N ARG A 35 -42.57 -31.48 48.74
CA ARG A 35 -43.86 -31.34 49.44
C ARG A 35 -43.71 -31.83 50.88
N ASN A 36 -44.43 -31.19 51.81
CA ASN A 36 -44.41 -31.49 53.25
C ASN A 36 -43.03 -31.28 53.91
N ASP A 37 -42.27 -30.26 53.48
CA ASP A 37 -40.98 -29.87 54.06
C ASP A 37 -39.88 -30.96 54.03
N THR A 38 -40.08 -32.00 53.22
CA THR A 38 -39.13 -33.11 53.08
C THR A 38 -37.93 -32.67 52.24
N MET A 39 -36.72 -32.86 52.76
CA MET A 39 -35.49 -32.53 52.04
C MET A 39 -35.08 -33.70 51.14
N VAL A 40 -35.05 -33.46 49.83
CA VAL A 40 -34.69 -34.46 48.82
C VAL A 40 -33.31 -34.12 48.24
N PRO A 41 -32.35 -35.06 48.20
CA PRO A 41 -31.04 -34.81 47.62
C PRO A 41 -31.17 -34.59 46.11
N LEU A 42 -30.48 -33.56 45.58
CA LEU A 42 -30.54 -33.18 44.17
C LEU A 42 -30.04 -34.29 43.24
N SER A 43 -29.12 -35.13 43.71
CA SER A 43 -28.60 -36.31 43.00
C SER A 43 -29.69 -37.35 42.66
N SER A 44 -30.78 -37.41 43.41
CA SER A 44 -31.91 -38.30 43.11
C SER A 44 -32.78 -37.81 41.95
N LEU A 45 -32.65 -36.53 41.57
CA LEU A 45 -33.47 -35.87 40.56
C LEU A 45 -32.71 -35.56 39.26
N VAL A 46 -31.38 -35.48 39.31
CA VAL A 46 -30.53 -35.04 38.20
C VAL A 46 -29.47 -36.10 37.87
N LYS A 47 -29.21 -36.32 36.58
CA LYS A 47 -28.09 -37.15 36.11
C LYS A 47 -26.94 -36.25 35.67
N VAL A 48 -25.84 -36.28 36.42
CA VAL A 48 -24.61 -35.58 36.06
C VAL A 48 -23.80 -36.43 35.08
N ARG A 49 -23.33 -35.83 33.99
CA ARG A 49 -22.43 -36.47 33.04
C ARG A 49 -21.29 -35.52 32.74
N GLU A 50 -20.07 -36.04 32.83
CA GLU A 50 -18.89 -35.30 32.41
C GLU A 50 -18.78 -35.35 30.88
N ALA A 51 -18.64 -34.19 30.25
CA ALA A 51 -18.50 -34.06 28.81
C ALA A 51 -17.52 -32.93 28.50
N VAL A 52 -16.71 -33.14 27.47
CA VAL A 52 -15.83 -32.10 26.94
C VAL A 52 -16.61 -31.27 25.93
N SER A 53 -16.82 -30.00 26.25
CA SER A 53 -17.43 -29.03 25.34
C SER A 53 -16.47 -27.86 25.10
N PRO A 54 -16.43 -27.28 23.90
CA PRO A 54 -15.79 -26.00 23.68
C PRO A 54 -16.36 -24.95 24.64
N ARG A 55 -15.49 -24.12 25.22
CA ARG A 55 -15.91 -23.01 26.09
C ARG A 55 -16.70 -21.95 25.34
N GLU A 56 -16.32 -21.72 24.08
CA GLU A 56 -16.91 -20.74 23.18
C GLU A 56 -17.07 -21.34 21.78
N LEU A 57 -18.17 -20.98 21.12
CA LEU A 57 -18.45 -21.34 19.73
C LEU A 57 -18.36 -20.08 18.89
N ASN A 58 -17.17 -19.82 18.36
CA ASN A 58 -16.92 -18.63 17.56
C ASN A 58 -17.61 -18.72 16.19
N HIS A 59 -18.08 -17.56 15.74
CA HIS A 59 -18.70 -17.41 14.44
C HIS A 59 -18.00 -16.29 13.67
N PHE A 60 -17.83 -16.48 12.38
CA PHE A 60 -17.32 -15.49 11.46
C PHE A 60 -18.20 -15.47 10.22
N ASN A 61 -18.66 -14.28 9.82
CA ASN A 61 -19.63 -14.13 8.73
C ASN A 61 -20.83 -15.09 8.85
N GLN A 62 -21.40 -15.18 10.06
CA GLN A 62 -22.56 -16.02 10.40
C GLN A 62 -22.33 -17.54 10.27
N ARG A 63 -21.09 -17.99 10.05
CA ARG A 63 -20.73 -19.41 10.02
C ARG A 63 -19.86 -19.76 11.22
N ARG A 64 -20.02 -20.95 11.79
CA ARG A 64 -19.13 -21.45 12.84
C ARG A 64 -17.70 -21.49 12.31
N SER A 65 -16.77 -20.89 13.03
CA SER A 65 -15.40 -20.69 12.58
C SER A 65 -14.38 -21.05 13.65
N VAL A 66 -13.16 -21.32 13.19
CA VAL A 66 -11.98 -21.47 14.04
C VAL A 66 -10.96 -20.47 13.53
N SER A 67 -10.50 -19.59 14.41
CA SER A 67 -9.48 -18.60 14.07
C SER A 67 -8.09 -19.23 14.13
N ILE A 68 -7.34 -19.12 13.05
CA ILE A 68 -5.93 -19.53 12.98
C ILE A 68 -5.09 -18.25 12.88
N THR A 69 -4.13 -18.10 13.79
CA THR A 69 -3.18 -16.99 13.78
C THR A 69 -1.77 -17.53 13.60
N ALA A 70 -0.95 -16.79 12.84
CA ALA A 70 0.44 -17.14 12.59
C ALA A 70 1.26 -15.86 12.37
N ASN A 71 2.54 -15.93 12.74
CA ASN A 71 3.52 -14.90 12.40
C ASN A 71 4.27 -15.31 11.12
N LEU A 72 4.72 -14.33 10.36
CA LEU A 72 5.52 -14.59 9.16
C LEU A 72 6.93 -15.04 9.54
N ALA A 73 7.44 -16.04 8.83
CA ALA A 73 8.84 -16.42 8.91
C ALA A 73 9.74 -15.31 8.30
N PRO A 74 10.98 -15.13 8.78
CA PRO A 74 11.90 -14.14 8.21
C PRO A 74 12.10 -14.35 6.70
N GLY A 75 12.01 -13.26 5.93
CA GLY A 75 12.21 -13.27 4.48
C GLY A 75 10.98 -13.61 3.64
N TYR A 76 9.83 -13.92 4.24
CA TYR A 76 8.58 -14.14 3.52
C TYR A 76 7.70 -12.90 3.54
N SER A 77 7.02 -12.64 2.42
CA SER A 77 6.00 -11.59 2.33
C SER A 77 4.62 -12.11 2.75
N LEU A 78 3.73 -11.18 3.10
CA LEU A 78 2.33 -11.50 3.40
C LEU A 78 1.63 -12.17 2.22
N GLY A 79 1.90 -11.71 0.99
CA GLY A 79 1.31 -12.31 -0.21
C GLY A 79 1.70 -13.77 -0.42
N GLU A 80 2.97 -14.12 -0.20
CA GLU A 80 3.46 -15.50 -0.27
C GLU A 80 2.85 -16.37 0.82
N ALA A 81 2.80 -15.87 2.06
CA ALA A 81 2.18 -16.58 3.18
C ALA A 81 0.69 -16.84 2.93
N LEU A 82 -0.05 -15.85 2.41
CA LEU A 82 -1.46 -16.02 2.05
C LEU A 82 -1.65 -17.02 0.92
N THR A 83 -0.78 -16.99 -0.10
CA THR A 83 -0.81 -17.95 -1.21
C THR A 83 -0.56 -19.37 -0.71
N PHE A 84 0.42 -19.54 0.18
CA PHE A 84 0.71 -20.82 0.83
C PHE A 84 -0.49 -21.31 1.67
N MET A 85 -1.11 -20.42 2.46
CA MET A 85 -2.27 -20.76 3.27
C MET A 85 -3.49 -21.13 2.40
N ASP A 86 -3.75 -20.42 1.31
CA ASP A 86 -4.82 -20.73 0.36
C ASP A 86 -4.58 -22.11 -0.29
N GLN A 87 -3.32 -22.44 -0.65
CA GLN A 87 -2.95 -23.76 -1.18
C GLN A 87 -3.07 -24.88 -0.13
N ALA A 88 -2.66 -24.64 1.11
CA ALA A 88 -2.78 -25.61 2.19
C ALA A 88 -4.25 -25.87 2.54
N ALA A 89 -5.06 -24.83 2.61
CA ALA A 89 -6.51 -24.93 2.81
C ALA A 89 -7.16 -25.77 1.71
N ALA A 90 -6.80 -25.55 0.45
CA ALA A 90 -7.32 -26.33 -0.68
C ALA A 90 -6.98 -27.82 -0.62
N ARG A 91 -5.90 -28.22 0.06
CA ARG A 91 -5.48 -29.63 0.20
C ARG A 91 -6.11 -30.33 1.40
N VAL A 92 -6.26 -29.61 2.51
CA VAL A 92 -6.64 -30.20 3.80
C VAL A 92 -8.13 -30.05 4.09
N MET A 93 -8.80 -29.02 3.56
CA MET A 93 -10.20 -28.75 3.89
C MET A 93 -11.17 -29.67 3.14
N PRO A 94 -12.10 -30.35 3.84
CA PRO A 94 -13.21 -31.07 3.21
C PRO A 94 -14.18 -30.13 2.49
N ALA A 95 -14.98 -30.69 1.58
CA ALA A 95 -16.06 -29.95 0.92
C ALA A 95 -17.03 -29.32 1.95
N GLY A 96 -17.38 -28.04 1.73
CA GLY A 96 -18.27 -27.27 2.61
C GLY A 96 -17.56 -26.34 3.59
N TYR A 97 -16.26 -26.51 3.82
CA TYR A 97 -15.44 -25.56 4.57
C TYR A 97 -14.95 -24.43 3.66
N ALA A 98 -14.82 -23.22 4.23
CA ALA A 98 -14.29 -22.06 3.53
C ALA A 98 -13.26 -21.38 4.43
N SER A 99 -12.21 -20.85 3.80
CA SER A 99 -11.22 -19.99 4.44
C SER A 99 -11.58 -18.54 4.17
N GLU A 100 -11.58 -17.72 5.22
CA GLU A 100 -11.76 -16.28 5.09
C GLU A 100 -10.68 -15.54 5.87
N LEU A 101 -10.19 -14.46 5.27
CA LEU A 101 -9.18 -13.61 5.88
C LEU A 101 -9.82 -12.59 6.82
N ASN A 102 -9.07 -12.20 7.86
CA ASN A 102 -9.45 -11.17 8.81
C ASN A 102 -8.30 -10.15 9.03
N GLY A 103 -8.64 -8.96 9.51
CA GLY A 103 -7.68 -7.88 9.80
C GLY A 103 -6.80 -7.50 8.60
N VAL A 104 -5.50 -7.33 8.85
CA VAL A 104 -4.50 -6.88 7.86
C VAL A 104 -4.45 -7.78 6.62
N SER A 105 -4.59 -9.10 6.78
CA SER A 105 -4.62 -10.03 5.66
C SER A 105 -5.80 -9.81 4.72
N ARG A 106 -6.97 -9.46 5.27
CA ARG A 106 -8.16 -9.10 4.49
C ARG A 106 -7.92 -7.79 3.73
N GLU A 107 -7.42 -6.78 4.43
CA GLU A 107 -7.12 -5.47 3.84
C GLU A 107 -6.09 -5.56 2.72
N PHE A 108 -5.05 -6.39 2.89
CA PHE A 108 -4.07 -6.66 1.84
C PHE A 108 -4.73 -7.27 0.60
N LYS A 109 -5.56 -8.31 0.75
CA LYS A 109 -6.23 -8.98 -0.38
C LYS A 109 -7.27 -8.08 -1.06
N SER A 110 -8.01 -7.26 -0.30
CA SER A 110 -8.99 -6.32 -0.87
C SER A 110 -8.35 -5.11 -1.55
N SER A 111 -7.22 -4.61 -1.02
CA SER A 111 -6.61 -3.36 -1.49
C SER A 111 -5.61 -3.58 -2.64
N SER A 112 -5.00 -4.75 -2.75
CA SER A 112 -3.95 -5.02 -3.75
C SER A 112 -4.41 -4.80 -5.19
N GLY A 113 -5.65 -5.22 -5.53
CA GLY A 113 -6.20 -5.01 -6.88
C GLY A 113 -6.59 -3.55 -7.16
N ALA A 114 -7.15 -2.86 -6.16
CA ALA A 114 -7.57 -1.47 -6.29
C ALA A 114 -6.38 -0.51 -6.51
N LEU A 115 -5.26 -0.75 -5.83
CA LEU A 115 -4.08 0.11 -5.96
C LEU A 115 -3.42 0.01 -7.33
N ALA A 116 -3.36 -1.19 -7.93
CA ALA A 116 -2.88 -1.35 -9.30
C ALA A 116 -3.76 -0.59 -10.32
N LEU A 117 -5.08 -0.65 -10.14
CA LEU A 117 -6.02 0.13 -10.96
C LEU A 117 -5.78 1.64 -10.82
N VAL A 118 -5.64 2.13 -9.58
CA VAL A 118 -5.37 3.55 -9.30
C VAL A 118 -4.03 3.99 -9.91
N PHE A 119 -3.00 3.15 -9.85
CA PHE A 119 -1.70 3.43 -10.46
C PHE A 119 -1.78 3.61 -11.98
N VAL A 120 -2.45 2.69 -12.68
CA VAL A 120 -2.65 2.78 -14.14
C VAL A 120 -3.50 4.00 -14.48
N GLN A 121 -4.56 4.27 -13.71
CA GLN A 121 -5.40 5.46 -13.91
C GLN A 121 -4.62 6.75 -13.70
N ALA A 122 -3.73 6.81 -12.70
CA ALA A 122 -2.86 7.96 -12.46
C ALA A 122 -1.90 8.19 -13.64
N LEU A 123 -1.26 7.13 -14.16
CA LEU A 123 -0.41 7.22 -15.35
C LEU A 123 -1.20 7.72 -16.57
N LEU A 124 -2.42 7.21 -16.78
CA LEU A 124 -3.29 7.65 -17.87
C LEU A 124 -3.68 9.13 -17.72
N CYS A 125 -4.02 9.56 -16.51
CA CYS A 125 -4.33 10.96 -16.22
C CYS A 125 -3.12 11.87 -16.48
N ILE A 126 -1.93 11.49 -15.98
CA ILE A 126 -0.69 12.24 -16.23
C ILE A 126 -0.39 12.30 -17.73
N TYR A 127 -0.50 11.17 -18.44
CA TYR A 127 -0.31 11.12 -19.90
C TYR A 127 -1.25 12.10 -20.62
N ARG A 128 -2.54 12.10 -20.29
CA ARG A 128 -3.55 12.98 -20.91
C ARG A 128 -3.29 14.45 -20.62
N VAL A 129 -2.95 14.79 -19.37
CA VAL A 129 -2.65 16.18 -18.98
C VAL A 129 -1.40 16.67 -19.71
N LEU A 130 -0.33 15.86 -19.76
CA LEU A 130 0.87 16.20 -20.52
C LEU A 130 0.61 16.28 -22.02
N ALA A 131 -0.24 15.41 -22.57
CA ALA A 131 -0.59 15.45 -23.99
C ALA A 131 -1.33 16.73 -24.37
N ALA A 132 -2.22 17.21 -23.50
CA ALA A 132 -2.85 18.51 -23.65
C ALA A 132 -1.84 19.66 -23.49
N GLN A 133 -0.94 19.57 -22.51
CA GLN A 133 0.06 20.61 -22.22
C GLN A 133 1.08 20.81 -23.35
N PHE A 134 1.53 19.72 -23.97
CA PHE A 134 2.52 19.74 -25.06
C PHE A 134 1.89 19.74 -26.46
N GLU A 135 0.56 19.72 -26.56
CA GLU A 135 -0.19 19.53 -27.82
C GLU A 135 0.37 18.34 -28.66
N SER A 136 0.83 17.29 -27.98
CA SER A 136 1.56 16.18 -28.58
C SER A 136 1.31 14.88 -27.81
N PHE A 137 1.11 13.78 -28.53
CA PHE A 137 1.00 12.44 -27.94
C PHE A 137 2.36 11.74 -27.78
N ILE A 138 3.41 12.26 -28.41
CA ILE A 138 4.75 11.65 -28.40
C ILE A 138 5.55 12.16 -27.20
N ASP A 139 5.54 13.46 -26.96
CA ASP A 139 6.31 14.11 -25.89
C ASP A 139 5.96 13.53 -24.50
N PRO A 140 4.67 13.34 -24.14
CA PRO A 140 4.30 12.67 -22.89
C PRO A 140 4.75 11.22 -22.80
N PHE A 141 4.76 10.51 -23.94
CA PHE A 141 5.21 9.12 -23.98
C PHE A 141 6.71 9.03 -23.69
N VAL A 142 7.52 9.92 -24.27
CA VAL A 142 8.97 10.02 -24.00
C VAL A 142 9.23 10.35 -22.52
N ILE A 143 8.45 11.27 -21.94
CA ILE A 143 8.56 11.65 -20.52
C ILE A 143 8.23 10.46 -19.61
N LEU A 144 7.13 9.75 -19.88
CA LEU A 144 6.68 8.64 -19.04
C LEU A 144 7.58 7.40 -19.15
N LEU A 145 8.40 7.30 -20.20
CA LEU A 145 9.39 6.22 -20.31
C LEU A 145 10.46 6.29 -19.20
N ALA A 146 10.64 7.46 -18.58
CA ALA A 146 11.48 7.61 -17.38
C ALA A 146 10.91 6.90 -16.14
N VAL A 147 9.60 6.68 -16.08
CA VAL A 147 8.91 6.13 -14.90
C VAL A 147 9.26 4.66 -14.66
N PRO A 148 9.14 3.74 -15.65
CA PRO A 148 9.58 2.35 -15.44
C PRO A 148 11.05 2.24 -15.03
N LEU A 149 11.92 3.12 -15.56
CA LEU A 149 13.34 3.14 -15.22
C LEU A 149 13.58 3.54 -13.77
N SER A 150 12.85 4.54 -13.25
CA SER A 150 12.96 4.91 -11.84
C SER A 150 12.36 3.84 -10.92
N MET A 151 11.30 3.16 -11.35
CA MET A 151 10.71 2.05 -10.60
C MET A 151 11.70 0.91 -10.40
N VAL A 152 12.53 0.58 -11.39
CA VAL A 152 13.62 -0.41 -11.22
C VAL A 152 14.56 0.01 -10.10
N GLY A 153 14.94 1.29 -10.04
CA GLY A 153 15.76 1.81 -8.95
C GLY A 153 15.10 1.74 -7.57
N ALA A 154 13.82 2.07 -7.51
CA ALA A 154 13.04 2.00 -6.28
C ALA A 154 12.89 0.56 -5.76
N LEU A 155 12.55 -0.38 -6.65
CA LEU A 155 12.38 -1.79 -6.29
C LEU A 155 13.71 -2.42 -5.90
N LEU A 156 14.80 -2.09 -6.60
CA LEU A 156 16.14 -2.58 -6.26
C LEU A 156 16.57 -2.08 -4.87
N ALA A 157 16.39 -0.80 -4.56
CA ALA A 157 16.72 -0.27 -3.24
C ALA A 157 15.83 -0.85 -2.13
N LEU A 158 14.53 -1.02 -2.41
CA LEU A 158 13.60 -1.65 -1.46
C LEU A 158 14.02 -3.10 -1.17
N GLN A 159 14.41 -3.86 -2.19
CA GLN A 159 14.88 -5.24 -2.03
C GLN A 159 16.20 -5.30 -1.25
N LEU A 160 17.15 -4.42 -1.53
CA LEU A 160 18.42 -4.33 -0.79
C LEU A 160 18.21 -3.94 0.68
N ALA A 161 17.21 -3.11 0.97
CA ALA A 161 16.83 -2.74 2.33
C ALA A 161 16.01 -3.81 3.07
N GLY A 162 15.67 -4.93 2.43
CA GLY A 162 14.83 -5.99 3.00
C GLY A 162 13.35 -5.59 3.13
N GLY A 163 12.91 -4.57 2.41
CA GLY A 163 11.52 -4.14 2.37
C GLY A 163 10.66 -5.00 1.43
N THR A 164 9.34 -4.92 1.60
CA THR A 164 8.36 -5.64 0.77
C THR A 164 7.47 -4.67 0.02
N LEU A 165 6.85 -5.13 -1.08
CA LEU A 165 5.82 -4.35 -1.77
C LEU A 165 4.51 -4.33 -0.96
N ASN A 166 4.29 -3.28 -0.17
CA ASN A 166 3.04 -3.02 0.54
C ASN A 166 2.40 -1.67 0.14
N VAL A 167 1.30 -1.31 0.80
CA VAL A 167 0.55 -0.06 0.55
C VAL A 167 1.44 1.19 0.66
N PHE A 168 2.34 1.26 1.65
CA PHE A 168 3.25 2.39 1.82
C PHE A 168 4.27 2.49 0.68
N SER A 169 4.93 1.39 0.34
CA SER A 169 5.86 1.36 -0.80
C SER A 169 5.17 1.74 -2.13
N GLN A 170 3.90 1.36 -2.33
CA GLN A 170 3.12 1.69 -3.52
C GLN A 170 2.74 3.18 -3.57
N ILE A 171 2.38 3.80 -2.44
CA ILE A 171 2.21 5.26 -2.35
C ILE A 171 3.53 5.97 -2.70
N GLY A 172 4.66 5.43 -2.24
CA GLY A 172 5.99 5.90 -2.62
C GLY A 172 6.22 5.82 -4.14
N LEU A 173 5.84 4.71 -4.77
CA LEU A 173 5.98 4.53 -6.23
C LEU A 173 5.10 5.52 -7.00
N ILE A 174 3.85 5.74 -6.58
CA ILE A 174 2.97 6.76 -7.19
C ILE A 174 3.58 8.16 -7.07
N THR A 175 4.13 8.50 -5.90
CA THR A 175 4.79 9.79 -5.68
C THR A 175 6.04 9.92 -6.58
N LEU A 176 6.81 8.85 -6.72
CA LEU A 176 7.99 8.80 -7.57
C LEU A 176 7.68 9.07 -9.04
N VAL A 177 6.52 8.63 -9.56
CA VAL A 177 6.05 8.94 -10.92
C VAL A 177 6.08 10.45 -11.16
N GLY A 178 5.51 11.24 -10.24
CA GLY A 178 5.49 12.70 -10.37
C GLY A 178 6.88 13.33 -10.23
N LEU A 179 7.66 12.87 -9.24
CA LEU A 179 9.01 13.38 -8.98
C LEU A 179 9.94 13.18 -10.18
N ILE A 180 9.94 11.98 -10.78
CA ILE A 180 10.80 11.69 -11.94
C ILE A 180 10.28 12.35 -13.22
N SER A 181 8.96 12.40 -13.40
CA SER A 181 8.35 13.01 -14.58
C SER A 181 8.74 14.48 -14.70
N LYS A 182 8.91 15.20 -13.57
CA LYS A 182 9.44 16.58 -13.56
C LYS A 182 10.75 16.73 -14.33
N HIS A 183 11.67 15.77 -14.21
CA HIS A 183 12.95 15.82 -14.92
C HIS A 183 12.77 15.62 -16.42
N GLY A 184 11.92 14.66 -16.80
CA GLY A 184 11.56 14.44 -18.21
C GLY A 184 10.87 15.66 -18.83
N ILE A 185 9.89 16.24 -18.14
CA ILE A 185 9.17 17.45 -18.56
C ILE A 185 10.16 18.59 -18.85
N LEU A 186 11.09 18.87 -17.93
CA LEU A 186 12.05 19.96 -18.09
C LEU A 186 12.98 19.78 -19.30
N ILE A 187 13.45 18.55 -19.55
CA ILE A 187 14.33 18.26 -20.69
C ILE A 187 13.56 18.43 -22.01
N VAL A 188 12.36 17.85 -22.08
CA VAL A 188 11.53 17.86 -23.31
C VAL A 188 11.02 19.27 -23.62
N GLU A 189 10.56 20.01 -22.62
CA GLU A 189 10.10 21.39 -22.78
C GLU A 189 11.23 22.30 -23.29
N PHE A 190 12.43 22.22 -22.70
CA PHE A 190 13.56 23.03 -23.14
C PHE A 190 14.08 22.63 -24.52
N SER A 191 14.05 21.34 -24.83
CA SER A 191 14.37 20.84 -26.16
C SER A 191 13.39 21.41 -27.19
N ASN A 192 12.08 21.41 -26.89
CA ASN A 192 11.06 21.98 -27.77
C ASN A 192 11.26 23.50 -27.95
N GLN A 193 11.54 24.25 -26.88
CA GLN A 193 11.81 25.70 -26.95
C GLN A 193 13.02 26.00 -27.85
N LEU A 194 14.13 25.26 -27.70
CA LEU A 194 15.32 25.45 -28.53
C LEU A 194 15.08 25.06 -30.00
N ARG A 195 14.22 24.07 -30.25
CA ARG A 195 13.80 23.73 -31.61
C ARG A 195 12.88 24.78 -32.23
N GLN A 196 12.03 25.44 -31.44
CA GLN A 196 11.25 26.61 -31.91
C GLN A 196 12.14 27.78 -32.32
N GLN A 197 13.30 27.92 -31.65
CA GLN A 197 14.35 28.89 -32.02
C GLN A 197 15.17 28.48 -33.25
N GLY A 198 14.84 27.35 -33.91
CA GLY A 198 15.45 26.89 -35.15
C GLY A 198 16.65 25.95 -34.98
N LYS A 199 16.97 25.50 -33.76
CA LYS A 199 18.06 24.52 -33.55
C LYS A 199 17.67 23.13 -34.05
N SER A 200 18.68 22.37 -34.50
CA SER A 200 18.49 20.97 -34.86
C SER A 200 18.08 20.16 -33.62
N VAL A 201 17.42 19.01 -33.83
CA VAL A 201 16.95 18.15 -32.73
C VAL A 201 18.08 17.78 -31.77
N ILE A 202 19.25 17.42 -32.31
CA ILE A 202 20.39 16.96 -31.52
C ILE A 202 20.98 18.13 -30.72
N ASP A 203 21.20 19.27 -31.36
CA ASP A 203 21.78 20.45 -30.71
C ASP A 203 20.85 20.96 -29.59
N ALA A 204 19.55 21.01 -29.87
CA ALA A 204 18.54 21.43 -28.90
C ALA A 204 18.51 20.53 -27.65
N VAL A 205 18.60 19.21 -27.84
CA VAL A 205 18.59 18.24 -26.74
C VAL A 205 19.87 18.30 -25.93
N GLN A 206 21.03 18.41 -26.58
CA GLN A 206 22.32 18.52 -25.90
C GLN A 206 22.39 19.79 -25.05
N GLU A 207 21.94 20.91 -25.60
CA GLU A 207 21.89 22.17 -24.89
C GLU A 207 20.85 22.16 -23.76
N ALA A 208 19.64 21.65 -24.00
CA ALA A 208 18.63 21.47 -22.97
C ALA A 208 19.15 20.59 -21.81
N ALA A 209 19.77 19.45 -22.12
CA ALA A 209 20.34 18.56 -21.12
C ALA A 209 21.44 19.25 -20.30
N SER A 210 22.34 20.00 -20.93
CA SER A 210 23.41 20.73 -20.22
C SER A 210 22.88 21.85 -19.33
N LEU A 211 21.89 22.62 -19.79
CA LEU A 211 21.25 23.69 -19.01
C LEU A 211 20.45 23.13 -17.82
N ARG A 212 19.81 21.97 -17.99
CA ARG A 212 18.94 21.36 -16.97
C ARG A 212 19.65 20.42 -16.02
N LEU A 213 20.87 19.99 -16.32
CA LEU A 213 21.64 19.08 -15.47
C LEU A 213 21.77 19.60 -14.02
N ARG A 214 22.20 20.86 -13.83
CA ARG A 214 22.39 21.44 -12.49
C ARG A 214 21.08 21.52 -11.69
N PRO A 215 19.97 22.10 -12.22
CA PRO A 215 18.68 22.09 -11.54
C PRO A 215 18.12 20.68 -11.22
N ILE A 216 18.29 19.72 -12.13
CA ILE A 216 17.81 18.34 -11.94
C ILE A 216 18.57 17.69 -10.78
N LEU A 217 19.90 17.80 -10.76
CA LEU A 217 20.72 17.26 -9.68
C LEU A 217 20.47 17.96 -8.35
N MET A 218 20.25 19.28 -8.33
CA MET A 218 19.91 20.02 -7.12
C MET A 218 18.61 19.51 -6.49
N THR A 219 17.55 19.37 -7.29
CA THR A 219 16.24 18.90 -6.80
C THR A 219 16.27 17.43 -6.39
N THR A 220 17.01 16.59 -7.13
CA THR A 220 17.24 15.20 -6.77
C THR A 220 17.99 15.08 -5.45
N GLY A 221 19.09 15.83 -5.29
CA GLY A 221 19.87 15.83 -4.06
C GLY A 221 19.06 16.29 -2.86
N ALA A 222 18.28 17.38 -3.00
CA ALA A 222 17.41 17.86 -1.93
C ALA A 222 16.38 16.81 -1.50
N MET A 223 15.72 16.14 -2.46
CA MET A 223 14.70 15.15 -2.17
C MET A 223 15.30 13.85 -1.59
N VAL A 224 16.42 13.38 -2.13
CA VAL A 224 17.13 12.19 -1.61
C VAL A 224 17.62 12.43 -0.19
N LEU A 225 18.28 13.57 0.06
CA LEU A 225 18.76 13.92 1.40
C LEU A 225 17.60 14.18 2.38
N GLY A 226 16.48 14.73 1.90
CA GLY A 226 15.26 14.91 2.70
C GLY A 226 14.52 13.60 3.01
N ALA A 227 14.58 12.62 2.11
CA ALA A 227 13.98 11.29 2.30
C ALA A 227 14.90 10.32 3.07
N LEU A 228 16.20 10.60 3.16
CA LEU A 228 17.18 9.75 3.83
C LEU A 228 16.85 9.50 5.32
N PRO A 229 16.42 10.49 6.13
CA PRO A 229 15.99 10.25 7.51
C PRO A 229 14.76 9.33 7.62
N LEU A 230 13.88 9.34 6.61
CA LEU A 230 12.74 8.42 6.56
C LEU A 230 13.19 7.00 6.24
N ALA A 231 14.12 6.86 5.29
CA ALA A 231 14.69 5.56 4.90
C ALA A 231 15.48 4.90 6.05
N LEU A 232 16.12 5.70 6.91
CA LEU A 232 16.91 5.25 8.06
C LEU A 232 16.17 5.39 9.40
N ALA A 233 14.86 5.67 9.38
CA ALA A 233 14.09 5.92 10.59
C ALA A 233 14.09 4.69 11.51
N THR A 234 14.21 4.91 12.82
CA THR A 234 14.09 3.84 13.83
C THR A 234 12.98 4.19 14.83
N GLY A 235 12.48 3.17 15.55
CA GLY A 235 11.43 3.34 16.56
C GLY A 235 10.00 3.12 16.04
N ALA A 236 9.02 3.71 16.73
CA ALA A 236 7.60 3.48 16.46
C ALA A 236 7.21 3.89 15.02
N GLY A 237 6.56 2.99 14.27
CA GLY A 237 6.18 3.25 12.88
C GLY A 237 7.36 3.40 11.91
N ALA A 238 8.56 2.91 12.27
CA ALA A 238 9.69 2.88 11.36
C ALA A 238 9.42 2.00 10.13
N GLU A 239 8.74 0.86 10.32
CA GLU A 239 8.41 -0.07 9.23
C GLU A 239 7.72 0.62 8.05
N SER A 240 6.71 1.45 8.30
CA SER A 240 5.98 2.18 7.26
C SER A 240 6.82 3.30 6.62
N ARG A 241 7.61 4.02 7.43
CA ARG A 241 8.41 5.17 7.00
C ARG A 241 9.62 4.75 6.16
N GLN A 242 10.30 3.68 6.57
CA GLN A 242 11.45 3.12 5.87
C GLN A 242 11.08 2.71 4.45
N GLN A 243 9.91 2.07 4.27
CA GLN A 243 9.50 1.60 2.95
C GLN A 243 9.23 2.74 1.95
N ILE A 244 8.55 3.81 2.37
CA ILE A 244 8.38 5.01 1.52
C ILE A 244 9.74 5.68 1.27
N GLY A 245 10.58 5.79 2.30
CA GLY A 245 11.89 6.41 2.22
C GLY A 245 12.81 5.72 1.21
N TRP A 246 12.95 4.40 1.28
CA TRP A 246 13.79 3.62 0.36
C TRP A 246 13.31 3.66 -1.09
N VAL A 247 11.99 3.67 -1.30
CA VAL A 247 11.41 3.84 -2.65
C VAL A 247 11.78 5.18 -3.26
N ILE A 248 11.69 6.27 -2.48
CA ILE A 248 12.06 7.62 -2.96
C ILE A 248 13.57 7.73 -3.17
N VAL A 249 14.37 7.32 -2.19
CA VAL A 249 15.84 7.40 -2.25
C VAL A 249 16.37 6.59 -3.44
N GLY A 250 16.03 5.29 -3.53
CA GLY A 250 16.49 4.44 -4.61
C GLY A 250 15.94 4.85 -5.98
N GLY A 251 14.65 5.17 -6.01
CA GLY A 251 13.95 5.58 -7.22
C GLY A 251 14.49 6.86 -7.80
N MET A 252 14.81 7.86 -6.97
CA MET A 252 15.40 9.11 -7.44
C MET A 252 16.88 9.01 -7.73
N SER A 253 17.67 8.32 -6.90
CA SER A 253 19.11 8.18 -7.14
C SER A 253 19.40 7.45 -8.45
N LEU A 254 18.84 6.25 -8.65
CA LEU A 254 19.06 5.50 -9.88
C LEU A 254 18.19 6.02 -11.03
N GLY A 255 16.94 6.39 -10.74
CA GLY A 255 16.02 6.89 -11.75
C GLY A 255 16.48 8.21 -12.37
N THR A 256 16.99 9.16 -11.59
CA THR A 256 17.51 10.42 -12.16
C THR A 256 18.73 10.16 -13.02
N LEU A 257 19.65 9.28 -12.58
CA LEU A 257 20.81 8.89 -13.38
C LEU A 257 20.37 8.35 -14.74
N LEU A 258 19.46 7.37 -14.75
CA LEU A 258 18.95 6.77 -15.98
C LEU A 258 18.16 7.78 -16.83
N THR A 259 17.33 8.62 -16.20
CA THR A 259 16.48 9.60 -16.90
C THR A 259 17.30 10.64 -17.65
N ILE A 260 18.39 11.15 -17.07
CA ILE A 260 19.26 12.15 -17.70
C ILE A 260 19.90 11.63 -18.99
N PHE A 261 20.16 10.32 -19.10
CA PHE A 261 20.72 9.73 -20.33
C PHE A 261 19.65 9.21 -21.29
N VAL A 262 18.63 8.53 -20.75
CA VAL A 262 17.63 7.84 -21.57
C VAL A 262 16.63 8.82 -22.18
N VAL A 263 16.15 9.83 -21.44
CA VAL A 263 15.15 10.77 -21.97
C VAL A 263 15.68 11.54 -23.19
N PRO A 264 16.89 12.14 -23.16
CA PRO A 264 17.48 12.75 -24.36
C PRO A 264 17.57 11.80 -25.55
N THR A 265 18.02 10.57 -25.31
CA THR A 265 18.22 9.57 -26.37
C THR A 265 16.91 9.10 -26.99
N ILE A 266 15.89 8.88 -26.18
CA ILE A 266 14.56 8.51 -26.65
C ILE A 266 13.89 9.70 -27.33
N TYR A 267 14.07 10.91 -26.81
CA TYR A 267 13.57 12.10 -27.46
C TYR A 267 14.18 12.28 -28.86
N THR A 268 15.49 12.12 -29.05
CA THR A 268 16.09 12.24 -30.40
C THR A 268 15.58 11.16 -31.37
N LEU A 269 15.27 9.96 -30.88
CA LEU A 269 14.75 8.85 -31.70
C LEU A 269 13.28 9.04 -32.09
N PHE A 270 12.45 9.55 -31.18
CA PHE A 270 11.02 9.76 -31.41
C PHE A 270 10.67 11.20 -31.81
N ALA A 271 11.65 12.12 -31.83
CA ALA A 271 11.44 13.51 -32.18
C ALA A 271 10.82 13.62 -33.57
N ARG A 272 9.69 14.33 -33.64
CA ARG A 272 9.02 14.64 -34.90
C ARG A 272 9.91 15.51 -35.79
N LYS A 273 9.78 15.39 -37.12
CA LYS A 273 10.45 16.29 -38.08
C LYS A 273 10.00 17.75 -37.98
N ALA A 274 8.79 18.01 -37.48
CA ALA A 274 8.24 19.35 -37.27
C ALA A 274 7.83 19.56 -35.80
N VAL A 275 8.10 20.75 -35.27
CA VAL A 275 7.72 21.17 -33.91
C VAL A 275 6.25 21.61 -33.91
N PRO A 276 5.41 21.22 -32.92
CA PRO A 276 4.07 21.79 -32.76
C PRO A 276 4.16 23.23 -32.21
N GLY A 277 3.76 24.24 -33.03
CA GLY A 277 3.49 25.65 -32.68
C GLY A 277 4.70 26.52 -32.25
N GLU A 278 4.81 27.83 -32.53
CA GLU A 278 3.86 28.88 -32.97
C GLU A 278 3.76 29.13 -34.50
N ILE A 279 2.62 29.71 -34.90
CA ILE A 279 2.35 30.33 -36.19
C ILE A 279 3.39 31.42 -36.44
N LYS A 280 4.16 31.31 -37.53
CA LYS A 280 4.83 32.47 -38.11
C LYS A 280 3.76 33.44 -38.58
N THR A 281 3.32 34.39 -37.75
CA THR A 281 2.80 35.64 -38.30
C THR A 281 4.00 36.21 -39.06
N PRO A 282 3.95 36.31 -40.40
CA PRO A 282 5.03 36.95 -41.11
C PRO A 282 5.15 38.35 -40.50
N ALA A 283 6.34 38.68 -39.98
CA ALA A 283 6.67 40.04 -39.63
C ALA A 283 6.18 40.87 -40.82
N LEU A 284 5.21 41.75 -40.57
CA LEU A 284 4.76 42.73 -41.54
C LEU A 284 6.04 43.34 -42.08
N ALA A 285 6.34 43.03 -43.35
CA ALA A 285 7.43 43.65 -44.06
C ALA A 285 7.28 45.15 -43.79
N GLU A 286 8.34 45.75 -43.27
CA GLU A 286 8.49 47.19 -43.29
C GLU A 286 8.24 47.61 -44.74
N ALA A 287 7.02 48.08 -44.99
CA ALA A 287 6.69 48.79 -46.19
C ALA A 287 7.44 50.10 -46.06
N GLY A 288 8.66 50.11 -46.63
CA GLY A 288 9.25 51.33 -47.09
C GLY A 288 8.21 52.07 -47.93
N ALA A 289 7.82 53.23 -47.44
CA ALA A 289 7.15 54.25 -48.20
C ALA A 289 7.83 55.56 -47.79
N ASP A 290 8.64 56.04 -48.74
CA ASP A 290 8.98 57.42 -49.07
C ASP A 290 8.42 58.54 -48.17
#